data_AF-A0A7K1Y0S4-F1
#
_entry.id   AF-A0A7K1Y0S4-F1
#
_cell.length_a   1.000
_cell.length_b   1.000
_cell.length_c   1.000
_cell.angle_alpha   90.00
_cell.angle_beta   90.00
_cell.angle_gamma   90.00
#
_symmetry.space_group_name_H-M   'P 1'
#
loop_
_entity.id
_entity.type
_entity.pdbx_description
1 polymer ?
#
loop_
_entity_poly.entity_id
_entity_poly.type
_entity_poly.pdbx_seq_one_letter_code
_entity_poly.pdbx_strand_id
1 'polypeptide(L)'
;MYKEAIRKAAQTAAAYGTSAAGGKLPPIVSNLVDELLGDLNGNIYTATVNSINKSWLLNDEKWQMIIDKNYKTFIDSGKYDMEIDSNEAALRKFITRKEDSKTLSDRVWSSVQPYRQELETGLKLGVANGKPAAEMARDLTRYLKDPDGLYRRVRNEHNELLPSKAMANRHPGRGVYKSSFKNSMRVTRTETNMAYRMADMDRYQNLDFVLGYEIRLSNNHPVYDICDECAGKYPKSFVFRGWHPQCRCHSVPILMNEGEFDELENATLDGKPAPKSDNLVTDVPDGFKQWVDEHKDQVAKYKSTPYWVKDNFKKGKISDDLKFATQPNKEKAIKINRPIKSASDVHAVLKDYSAIYPEDFARGFKSFTRSPNQSYLLETDGSGRIRVNDRTFKVEGNVINPYQDLISAFNKIKNKVDLTFNEEYAIEGLYHEILHNKAKGLEHLPSHAASFKRTAMEIANQFVARHDYARFIDRIGGTAINQSAILDKGYGYRGWISRFRDIIKKTGADESDILVKLRPILLEKPYGNIENELFKIVKDMTGLSFIESVRLAKGIYNMNESQFIDALNDIK
;
A
#
# COMPACT_ATOMS: atom_id res chain seq x y z
N MET A 1 -31.46 10.18 33.76
CA MET A 1 -30.35 10.53 34.68
C MET A 1 -30.05 12.03 34.70
N TYR A 2 -29.56 12.69 33.64
CA TYR A 2 -29.20 14.13 33.70
C TYR A 2 -30.32 15.12 34.10
N LYS A 3 -31.59 14.77 33.91
CA LYS A 3 -32.72 15.67 34.16
C LYS A 3 -32.82 16.13 35.61
N GLU A 4 -32.46 15.27 36.56
CA GLU A 4 -32.62 15.53 37.99
C GLU A 4 -31.51 16.42 38.54
N ALA A 5 -30.26 16.15 38.16
CA ALA A 5 -29.13 16.99 38.52
C ALA A 5 -29.16 18.36 37.78
N ILE A 6 -29.63 18.42 36.53
CA ILE A 6 -29.92 19.69 35.84
C ILE A 6 -31.03 20.47 36.57
N ARG A 7 -32.08 19.78 37.04
CA ARG A 7 -33.16 20.39 37.83
C ARG A 7 -32.61 20.93 39.16
N LYS A 8 -31.76 20.19 39.86
CA LYS A 8 -31.10 20.61 41.10
C LYS A 8 -30.24 21.85 40.87
N ALA A 9 -29.39 21.84 39.84
CA ALA A 9 -28.58 23.00 39.46
C ALA A 9 -29.45 24.24 39.11
N ALA A 10 -30.57 24.04 38.39
CA ALA A 10 -31.50 25.11 38.07
C ALA A 10 -32.26 25.63 39.31
N GLN A 11 -32.65 24.76 40.24
CA GLN A 11 -33.29 25.14 41.51
C GLN A 11 -32.33 25.95 42.38
N THR A 12 -31.09 25.49 42.52
CA THR A 12 -30.06 26.21 43.26
C THR A 12 -29.74 27.55 42.56
N ALA A 13 -29.60 27.59 41.24
CA ALA A 13 -29.38 28.86 40.53
C ALA A 13 -30.55 29.85 40.71
N ALA A 14 -31.80 29.38 40.67
CA ALA A 14 -32.98 30.21 40.94
C ALA A 14 -32.99 30.77 42.37
N ALA A 15 -32.62 29.95 43.36
CA ALA A 15 -32.68 30.32 44.77
C ALA A 15 -31.60 31.33 45.19
N TYR A 16 -30.41 31.26 44.59
CA TYR A 16 -29.27 32.12 44.96
C TYR A 16 -29.10 33.34 44.04
N GLY A 17 -29.81 33.39 42.90
CA GLY A 17 -29.65 34.44 41.90
C GLY A 17 -28.23 34.50 41.30
N THR A 18 -27.96 35.55 40.52
CA THR A 18 -26.58 35.93 40.15
C THR A 18 -26.15 37.04 41.09
N SER A 19 -25.00 36.91 41.77
CA SER A 19 -24.50 38.01 42.60
C SER A 19 -24.22 39.24 41.72
N ALA A 20 -24.74 40.38 42.15
CA ALA A 20 -24.59 41.68 41.51
C ALA A 20 -23.16 42.21 41.70
N ALA A 21 -22.20 41.59 41.02
CA ALA A 21 -20.88 42.11 40.65
C ALA A 21 -20.14 41.04 39.82
N GLY A 22 -20.32 41.05 38.50
CA GLY A 22 -19.44 40.32 37.57
C GLY A 22 -19.95 39.01 36.97
N GLY A 23 -21.20 38.61 37.19
CA GLY A 23 -21.84 37.52 36.41
C GLY A 23 -21.22 36.13 36.59
N LYS A 24 -20.61 35.84 37.74
CA LYS A 24 -20.15 34.50 38.13
C LYS A 24 -21.26 33.75 38.86
N LEU A 25 -21.39 32.45 38.59
CA LEU A 25 -22.35 31.60 39.33
C LEU A 25 -21.83 31.38 40.76
N PRO A 26 -22.73 31.21 41.75
CA PRO A 26 -22.34 30.86 43.11
C PRO A 26 -21.49 29.57 43.14
N PRO A 27 -20.50 29.45 44.05
CA PRO A 27 -19.65 28.26 44.15
C PRO A 27 -20.46 26.96 44.26
N ILE A 28 -21.57 26.97 44.99
CA ILE A 28 -22.45 25.80 45.13
C ILE A 28 -23.08 25.37 43.80
N VAL A 29 -23.42 26.30 42.90
CA VAL A 29 -23.93 26.01 41.56
C VAL A 29 -22.80 25.51 40.66
N SER A 30 -21.61 26.09 40.77
CA SER A 30 -20.42 25.62 40.05
C SER A 30 -20.09 24.17 40.41
N ASN A 31 -20.10 23.82 41.70
CA ASN A 31 -19.84 22.45 42.15
C ASN A 31 -20.88 21.45 41.60
N LEU A 32 -22.15 21.83 41.50
CA LEU A 32 -23.19 20.99 40.88
C LEU A 32 -22.96 20.81 39.37
N VAL A 33 -22.43 21.83 38.69
CA VAL A 33 -22.01 21.71 37.28
C VAL A 33 -20.82 20.77 37.16
N ASP A 34 -19.87 20.81 38.08
CA ASP A 34 -18.71 19.90 38.11
C ASP A 34 -19.15 18.43 38.27
N GLU A 35 -20.05 18.17 39.22
CA GLU A 35 -20.65 16.85 39.46
C GLU A 35 -21.38 16.33 38.22
N LEU A 36 -22.22 17.18 37.61
CA LEU A 36 -22.93 16.88 36.36
C LEU A 36 -21.98 16.48 35.21
N LEU A 37 -20.86 17.20 35.08
CA LEU A 37 -19.86 16.93 34.04
C LEU A 37 -19.08 15.65 34.34
N GLY A 38 -18.79 15.37 35.60
CA GLY A 38 -18.18 14.12 36.05
C GLY A 38 -19.05 12.91 35.68
N ASP A 39 -20.33 12.96 36.02
CA ASP A 39 -21.30 11.92 35.66
C ASP A 39 -21.45 11.77 34.14
N LEU A 40 -21.50 12.90 33.42
CA LEU A 40 -21.60 12.90 31.96
C LEU A 40 -20.39 12.23 31.31
N ASN A 41 -19.19 12.58 31.79
CA ASN A 41 -17.95 11.99 31.34
C ASN A 41 -17.92 10.47 31.61
N GLY A 42 -18.25 10.06 32.84
CA GLY A 42 -18.28 8.65 33.23
C GLY A 42 -19.25 7.83 32.36
N ASN A 43 -20.46 8.34 32.14
CA ASN A 43 -21.46 7.67 31.30
C ASN A 43 -21.05 7.56 29.83
N ILE A 44 -20.49 8.63 29.24
CA ILE A 44 -20.01 8.59 27.85
C ILE A 44 -18.81 7.64 27.73
N TYR A 45 -17.91 7.65 28.71
CA TYR A 45 -16.78 6.73 28.76
C TYR A 45 -17.27 5.27 28.81
N THR A 46 -18.15 4.93 29.75
CA THR A 46 -18.74 3.59 29.87
C THR A 46 -19.49 3.18 28.60
N ALA A 47 -20.32 4.05 28.02
CA ALA A 47 -21.01 3.76 26.77
C ALA A 47 -20.04 3.53 25.60
N THR A 48 -18.92 4.27 25.56
CA THR A 48 -17.89 4.10 24.55
C THR A 48 -17.14 2.78 24.73
N VAL A 49 -16.74 2.44 25.95
CA VAL A 49 -16.10 1.14 26.27
C VAL A 49 -17.03 -0.03 25.95
N ASN A 50 -18.30 0.05 26.34
CA ASN A 50 -19.29 -1.00 26.02
C ASN A 50 -19.48 -1.15 24.51
N SER A 51 -19.50 -0.05 23.77
CA SER A 51 -19.60 -0.08 22.30
C SER A 51 -18.35 -0.68 21.66
N ILE A 52 -17.15 -0.39 22.18
CA ILE A 52 -15.88 -1.00 21.77
C ILE A 52 -15.93 -2.52 22.00
N ASN A 53 -16.26 -2.96 23.22
CA ASN A 53 -16.36 -4.38 23.56
C ASN A 53 -17.36 -5.11 22.64
N LYS A 54 -18.55 -4.54 22.46
CA LYS A 54 -19.56 -5.11 21.56
C LYS A 54 -19.06 -5.19 20.11
N SER A 55 -18.37 -4.18 19.62
CA SER A 55 -17.82 -4.21 18.25
C SER A 55 -16.74 -5.26 18.07
N TRP A 56 -15.95 -5.54 19.12
CA TRP A 56 -14.94 -6.60 19.10
C TRP A 56 -15.58 -7.98 19.09
N LEU A 57 -16.60 -8.21 19.95
CA LEU A 57 -17.36 -9.46 19.97
C LEU A 57 -18.04 -9.74 18.61
N LEU A 58 -18.63 -8.72 17.97
CA LEU A 58 -19.20 -8.86 16.63
C LEU A 58 -18.15 -9.21 15.56
N ASN A 59 -16.89 -8.81 15.77
CA ASN A 59 -15.80 -9.21 14.89
C ASN A 59 -15.43 -10.68 15.11
N ASP A 60 -15.32 -11.11 16.36
CA ASP A 60 -15.06 -12.51 16.73
C ASP A 60 -16.16 -13.43 16.18
N GLU A 61 -17.43 -13.07 16.36
CA GLU A 61 -18.58 -13.80 15.80
C GLU A 61 -18.49 -13.91 14.26
N LYS A 62 -18.13 -12.83 13.57
CA LYS A 62 -17.94 -12.86 12.11
C LYS A 62 -16.85 -13.85 11.71
N TRP A 63 -15.72 -13.86 12.42
CA TRP A 63 -14.61 -14.74 12.09
C TRP A 63 -14.95 -16.20 12.36
N GLN A 64 -15.66 -16.48 13.45
CA GLN A 64 -16.19 -17.82 13.69
C GLN A 64 -17.06 -18.26 12.51
N MET A 65 -17.95 -17.40 12.00
CA MET A 65 -18.76 -17.73 10.82
C MET A 65 -17.94 -17.94 9.54
N ILE A 66 -16.89 -17.14 9.31
CA ILE A 66 -15.99 -17.32 8.14
C ILE A 66 -15.31 -18.68 8.23
N ILE A 67 -14.86 -19.04 9.42
CA ILE A 67 -14.16 -20.29 9.69
C ILE A 67 -15.11 -21.48 9.55
N ASP A 68 -16.28 -21.41 10.18
CA ASP A 68 -17.32 -22.44 10.12
C ASP A 68 -17.80 -22.69 8.68
N LYS A 69 -17.88 -21.63 7.87
CA LYS A 69 -18.38 -21.72 6.50
C LYS A 69 -17.35 -22.27 5.52
N ASN A 70 -16.09 -21.87 5.65
CA ASN A 70 -15.08 -22.15 4.62
C ASN A 70 -14.08 -23.24 5.03
N TYR A 71 -13.95 -23.56 6.33
CA TYR A 71 -12.87 -24.40 6.84
C TYR A 71 -13.30 -25.43 7.92
N LYS A 72 -14.60 -25.54 8.23
CA LYS A 72 -15.12 -26.41 9.31
C LYS A 72 -14.73 -27.87 9.19
N THR A 73 -14.88 -28.46 8.02
CA THR A 73 -14.54 -29.88 7.79
C THR A 73 -13.07 -30.17 8.06
N PHE A 74 -12.20 -29.20 7.83
CA PHE A 74 -10.76 -29.30 8.01
C PHE A 74 -10.37 -29.14 9.48
N ILE A 75 -10.95 -28.16 10.18
CA ILE A 75 -10.73 -27.96 11.63
C ILE A 75 -11.25 -29.16 12.44
N ASP A 76 -12.46 -29.64 12.13
CA ASP A 76 -13.06 -30.80 12.81
C ASP A 76 -12.24 -32.10 12.58
N SER A 77 -11.35 -32.14 11.57
CA SER A 77 -10.45 -33.27 11.30
C SER A 77 -9.22 -33.32 12.22
N GLY A 78 -9.00 -32.29 13.05
CA GLY A 78 -7.90 -32.23 14.02
C GLY A 78 -6.51 -32.00 13.41
N LYS A 79 -6.44 -31.58 12.14
CA LYS A 79 -5.20 -31.40 11.37
C LYS A 79 -4.64 -29.97 11.39
N TYR A 80 -5.44 -28.98 11.79
CA TYR A 80 -5.01 -27.59 11.98
C TYR A 80 -5.46 -27.10 13.36
N ASP A 81 -4.49 -26.90 14.28
CA ASP A 81 -4.76 -26.43 15.64
C ASP A 81 -4.92 -24.90 15.65
N MET A 82 -6.10 -24.43 15.23
CA MET A 82 -6.43 -23.01 15.27
C MET A 82 -6.94 -22.65 16.65
N GLU A 83 -6.05 -22.26 17.55
CA GLU A 83 -6.46 -21.52 18.73
C GLU A 83 -6.87 -20.12 18.25
N ILE A 84 -8.16 -19.95 17.91
CA ILE A 84 -8.77 -18.63 17.73
C ILE A 84 -8.81 -18.02 19.13
N ASP A 85 -7.67 -17.52 19.59
CA ASP A 85 -7.61 -16.84 20.88
C ASP A 85 -8.63 -15.70 20.83
N SER A 86 -9.36 -15.54 21.93
CA SER A 86 -10.16 -14.35 22.10
C SER A 86 -9.16 -13.19 22.00
N ASN A 87 -9.39 -12.25 21.09
CA ASN A 87 -8.45 -11.13 20.88
C ASN A 87 -8.48 -10.13 22.07
N GLU A 88 -8.68 -10.63 23.30
CA GLU A 88 -8.82 -9.89 24.55
C GLU A 88 -7.56 -9.08 24.85
N ALA A 89 -6.38 -9.64 24.62
CA ALA A 89 -5.12 -8.91 24.77
C ALA A 89 -5.06 -7.70 23.81
N ALA A 90 -5.46 -7.88 22.55
CA ALA A 90 -5.51 -6.82 21.55
C ALA A 90 -6.60 -5.77 21.88
N LEU A 91 -7.77 -6.20 22.37
CA LEU A 91 -8.84 -5.34 22.86
C LEU A 91 -8.38 -4.48 24.05
N ARG A 92 -7.75 -5.09 25.05
CA ARG A 92 -7.18 -4.39 26.21
C ARG A 92 -6.13 -3.37 25.78
N LYS A 93 -5.24 -3.75 24.85
CA LYS A 93 -4.25 -2.85 24.25
C LYS A 93 -4.92 -1.68 23.52
N PHE A 94 -6.01 -1.93 22.79
CA PHE A 94 -6.78 -0.89 22.12
C PHE A 94 -7.41 0.10 23.11
N ILE A 95 -8.07 -0.38 24.17
CA ILE A 95 -8.74 0.47 25.17
C ILE A 95 -7.70 1.33 25.93
N THR A 96 -6.58 0.73 26.32
CA THR A 96 -5.55 1.38 27.14
C THR A 96 -4.57 2.27 26.35
N ARG A 97 -4.65 2.27 25.01
CA ARG A 97 -3.74 3.04 24.17
C ARG A 97 -3.82 4.54 24.40
N LYS A 98 -2.67 5.20 24.22
CA LYS A 98 -2.57 6.66 24.17
C LYS A 98 -2.49 7.15 22.74
N GLU A 99 -3.30 8.14 22.41
CA GLU A 99 -3.28 8.84 21.12
C GLU A 99 -2.92 10.30 21.40
N ASP A 100 -1.83 10.80 20.81
CA ASP A 100 -1.30 12.14 21.10
C ASP A 100 -1.16 12.39 22.62
N SER A 101 -0.61 11.39 23.33
CA SER A 101 -0.44 11.35 24.80
C SER A 101 -1.74 11.36 25.62
N LYS A 102 -2.92 11.22 24.99
CA LYS A 102 -4.23 11.18 25.65
C LYS A 102 -4.77 9.76 25.73
N THR A 103 -5.23 9.34 26.90
CA THR A 103 -6.02 8.11 27.10
C THR A 103 -7.42 8.23 26.50
N LEU A 104 -8.18 7.13 26.44
CA LEU A 104 -9.59 7.18 26.05
C LEU A 104 -10.40 8.13 26.96
N SER A 105 -10.16 8.07 28.28
CA SER A 105 -10.79 8.96 29.25
C SER A 105 -10.49 10.43 28.95
N ASP A 106 -9.23 10.78 28.66
CA ASP A 106 -8.84 12.15 28.32
C ASP A 106 -9.52 12.65 27.02
N ARG A 107 -9.67 11.77 26.03
CA ARG A 107 -10.35 12.09 24.75
C ARG A 107 -11.85 12.31 24.96
N VAL A 108 -12.49 11.47 25.77
CA VAL A 108 -13.91 11.64 26.16
C VAL A 108 -14.07 12.93 26.96
N TRP A 109 -13.22 13.18 27.96
CA TRP A 109 -13.24 14.39 28.77
C TRP A 109 -13.08 15.66 27.93
N SER A 110 -12.14 15.65 26.98
CA SER A 110 -11.94 16.76 26.05
C SER A 110 -13.20 17.09 25.24
N SER A 111 -14.05 16.09 24.94
CA SER A 111 -15.34 16.30 24.25
C SER A 111 -16.44 16.84 25.17
N VAL A 112 -16.32 16.58 26.48
CA VAL A 112 -17.28 16.98 27.50
C VAL A 112 -16.96 18.37 28.08
N GLN A 113 -15.69 18.79 28.14
CA GLN A 113 -15.31 20.09 28.72
C GLN A 113 -16.13 21.30 28.23
N PRO A 114 -16.45 21.44 26.93
CA PRO A 114 -17.23 22.57 26.46
C PRO A 114 -18.69 22.60 26.98
N TYR A 115 -19.21 21.47 27.51
CA TYR A 115 -20.52 21.44 28.19
C TYR A 115 -20.57 22.34 29.42
N ARG A 116 -19.44 22.53 30.12
CA ARG A 116 -19.38 23.43 31.28
C ARG A 116 -19.88 24.81 30.92
N GLN A 117 -19.28 25.39 29.88
CA GLN A 117 -19.62 26.73 29.45
C GLN A 117 -21.08 26.81 28.99
N GLU A 118 -21.59 25.76 28.35
CA GLU A 118 -22.99 25.70 27.92
C GLU A 118 -23.96 25.68 29.11
N LEU A 119 -23.68 24.85 30.12
CA LEU A 119 -24.47 24.75 31.35
C LEU A 119 -24.43 26.06 32.12
N GLU A 120 -23.23 26.63 32.35
CA GLU A 120 -23.08 27.88 33.10
C GLU A 120 -23.75 29.05 32.39
N THR A 121 -23.61 29.14 31.06
CA THR A 121 -24.26 30.19 30.26
C THR A 121 -25.77 30.05 30.28
N GLY A 122 -26.29 28.83 30.14
CA GLY A 122 -27.73 28.57 30.16
C GLY A 122 -28.35 28.87 31.53
N LEU A 123 -27.66 28.52 32.61
CA LEU A 123 -28.08 28.85 33.97
C LEU A 123 -28.09 30.36 34.20
N LYS A 124 -27.03 31.08 33.81
CA LYS A 124 -26.97 32.55 33.91
C LYS A 124 -28.09 33.21 33.12
N LEU A 125 -28.37 32.75 31.90
CA LEU A 125 -29.44 33.26 31.05
C LEU A 125 -30.83 33.01 31.68
N GLY A 126 -31.04 31.83 32.25
CA GLY A 126 -32.29 31.50 32.93
C GLY A 126 -32.55 32.39 34.14
N VAL A 127 -31.52 32.61 34.96
CA VAL A 127 -31.60 33.49 36.13
C VAL A 127 -31.80 34.95 35.72
N ALA A 128 -31.06 35.45 34.72
CA ALA A 128 -31.20 36.83 34.23
C ALA A 128 -32.59 37.13 33.67
N ASN A 129 -33.26 36.13 33.10
CA ASN A 129 -34.63 36.25 32.57
C ASN A 129 -35.72 35.91 33.59
N GLY A 130 -35.37 35.67 34.86
CA GLY A 130 -36.34 35.33 35.92
C GLY A 130 -37.11 34.04 35.69
N LYS A 131 -36.56 33.08 34.93
CA LYS A 131 -37.25 31.85 34.58
C LYS A 131 -37.42 30.92 35.79
N PRO A 132 -38.58 30.25 35.94
CA PRO A 132 -38.74 29.19 36.93
C PRO A 132 -37.74 28.04 36.71
N ALA A 133 -37.26 27.42 37.80
CA ALA A 133 -36.27 26.34 37.73
C ALA A 133 -36.67 25.17 36.81
N ALA A 134 -37.95 24.83 36.75
CA ALA A 134 -38.46 23.80 35.86
C ALA A 134 -38.32 24.17 34.37
N GLU A 135 -38.49 25.46 34.02
CA GLU A 135 -38.31 25.96 32.67
C GLU A 135 -36.82 26.03 32.31
N MET A 136 -35.99 26.55 33.22
CA MET A 136 -34.53 26.56 33.05
C MET A 136 -33.98 25.15 32.79
N ALA A 137 -34.45 24.15 33.53
CA ALA A 137 -34.03 22.77 33.35
C ALA A 137 -34.42 22.19 31.97
N ARG A 138 -35.61 22.54 31.47
CA ARG A 138 -36.08 22.14 30.12
C ARG A 138 -35.22 22.79 29.04
N ASP A 139 -34.94 24.08 29.17
CA ASP A 139 -34.12 24.83 28.22
C ASP A 139 -32.68 24.32 28.20
N LEU A 140 -32.06 24.11 29.36
CA LEU A 140 -30.73 23.50 29.48
C LEU A 140 -30.67 22.15 28.77
N THR A 141 -31.65 21.26 29.02
CA THR A 141 -31.70 19.95 28.36
C THR A 141 -31.78 20.07 26.83
N ARG A 142 -32.47 21.10 26.32
CA ARG A 142 -32.55 21.39 24.88
C ARG A 142 -31.19 21.88 24.35
N TYR A 143 -30.57 22.82 25.05
CA TYR A 143 -29.29 23.42 24.67
C TYR A 143 -28.14 22.41 24.68
N LEU A 144 -28.16 21.42 25.57
CA LEU A 144 -27.17 20.35 25.58
C LEU A 144 -27.22 19.45 24.32
N LYS A 145 -28.40 19.32 23.70
CA LYS A 145 -28.56 18.57 22.44
C LYS A 145 -28.28 19.46 21.24
N ASP A 146 -28.82 20.66 21.26
CA ASP A 146 -28.69 21.66 20.22
C ASP A 146 -28.27 23.02 20.82
N PRO A 147 -26.95 23.30 20.86
CA PRO A 147 -26.43 24.51 21.49
C PRO A 147 -26.76 25.77 20.68
N ASP A 148 -27.17 25.67 19.41
CA ASP A 148 -27.49 26.84 18.61
C ASP A 148 -28.67 27.62 19.23
N GLY A 149 -29.52 26.95 20.04
CA GLY A 149 -30.53 27.59 20.87
C GLY A 149 -29.96 28.49 21.99
N LEU A 150 -28.83 28.12 22.58
CA LEU A 150 -28.14 28.88 23.64
C LEU A 150 -27.46 30.14 23.09
N TYR A 151 -27.04 30.06 21.83
CA TYR A 151 -26.29 31.11 21.17
C TYR A 151 -27.19 32.10 20.40
N ARG A 152 -28.52 32.03 20.46
CA ARG A 152 -29.37 32.96 19.68
C ARG A 152 -29.15 34.44 20.00
N ARG A 153 -29.60 35.31 19.07
CA ARG A 153 -29.60 36.77 19.26
C ARG A 153 -30.47 37.13 20.46
N VAL A 154 -29.92 37.89 21.39
CA VAL A 154 -30.59 38.46 22.58
C VAL A 154 -30.97 39.90 22.30
N ARG A 155 -32.09 40.34 22.87
CA ARG A 155 -32.51 41.73 22.77
C ARG A 155 -31.73 42.59 23.76
N ASN A 156 -31.21 43.73 23.30
CA ASN A 156 -30.60 44.73 24.18
C ASN A 156 -31.66 45.61 24.86
N GLU A 157 -31.22 46.56 25.69
CA GLU A 157 -32.09 47.53 26.39
C GLU A 157 -32.95 48.39 25.44
N HIS A 158 -32.59 48.45 24.16
CA HIS A 158 -33.29 49.18 23.09
C HIS A 158 -34.13 48.25 22.21
N ASN A 159 -34.36 47.01 22.66
CA ASN A 159 -35.17 45.97 22.01
C ASN A 159 -34.59 45.43 20.67
N GLU A 160 -33.31 45.66 20.38
CA GLU A 160 -32.63 45.22 19.16
C GLU A 160 -32.00 43.82 19.30
N LEU A 161 -32.11 42.97 18.27
CA LEU A 161 -31.57 41.60 18.27
C LEU A 161 -30.07 41.55 17.95
N LEU A 162 -29.24 41.46 18.98
CA LEU A 162 -27.77 41.32 18.88
C LEU A 162 -27.31 39.89 19.17
N PRO A 163 -26.26 39.36 18.50
CA PRO A 163 -25.63 38.12 18.91
C PRO A 163 -25.26 38.17 20.40
N SER A 164 -25.57 37.13 21.17
CA SER A 164 -25.10 37.09 22.56
C SER A 164 -23.57 37.18 22.59
N LYS A 165 -22.97 37.80 23.62
CA LYS A 165 -21.50 37.82 23.78
C LYS A 165 -20.91 36.41 23.72
N ALA A 166 -21.64 35.41 24.21
CA ALA A 166 -21.27 34.00 24.14
C ALA A 166 -21.33 33.42 22.70
N MET A 167 -22.25 33.91 21.85
CA MET A 167 -22.33 33.54 20.42
C MET A 167 -21.20 34.17 19.61
N ALA A 168 -20.98 35.47 19.81
CA ALA A 168 -19.96 36.22 19.08
C ALA A 168 -18.55 35.66 19.33
N ASN A 169 -18.30 35.14 20.54
CA ASN A 169 -17.00 34.61 20.94
C ASN A 169 -16.83 33.09 20.67
N ARG A 170 -17.85 32.37 20.19
CA ARG A 170 -17.79 30.91 20.02
C ARG A 170 -17.32 30.52 18.62
N HIS A 171 -16.02 30.24 18.50
CA HIS A 171 -15.40 29.71 17.29
C HIS A 171 -14.72 28.36 17.58
N PRO A 172 -15.42 27.21 17.42
CA PRO A 172 -14.88 25.88 17.74
C PRO A 172 -13.67 25.47 16.89
N GLY A 173 -13.38 26.20 15.80
CA GLY A 173 -12.38 25.84 14.81
C GLY A 173 -12.88 24.84 13.77
N ARG A 174 -12.05 24.58 12.76
CA ARG A 174 -12.38 23.64 11.67
C ARG A 174 -12.40 22.20 12.19
N GLY A 175 -13.46 21.45 11.88
CA GLY A 175 -13.58 20.02 12.23
C GLY A 175 -14.10 19.72 13.64
N VAL A 176 -14.53 20.73 14.40
CA VAL A 176 -15.16 20.59 15.72
C VAL A 176 -16.61 21.05 15.62
N TYR A 177 -17.56 20.23 16.08
CA TYR A 177 -18.96 20.64 16.10
C TYR A 177 -19.18 21.74 17.12
N LYS A 178 -20.11 22.65 16.83
CA LYS A 178 -20.63 23.56 17.86
C LYS A 178 -21.29 22.78 18.99
N SER A 179 -21.96 21.67 18.71
CA SER A 179 -22.58 20.82 19.73
C SER A 179 -21.57 19.91 20.40
N SER A 180 -21.42 20.10 21.71
CA SER A 180 -20.64 19.21 22.56
C SER A 180 -21.18 17.78 22.51
N PHE A 181 -22.51 17.62 22.38
CA PHE A 181 -23.14 16.31 22.14
C PHE A 181 -22.72 15.67 20.82
N LYS A 182 -22.68 16.44 19.73
CA LYS A 182 -22.17 15.94 18.44
C LYS A 182 -20.68 15.60 18.52
N ASN A 183 -19.88 16.34 19.30
CA ASN A 183 -18.47 16.02 19.53
C ASN A 183 -18.28 14.71 20.31
N SER A 184 -19.04 14.48 21.39
CA SER A 184 -18.99 13.22 22.13
C SER A 184 -19.44 12.04 21.26
N MET A 185 -20.54 12.20 20.50
CA MET A 185 -20.99 11.19 19.53
C MET A 185 -19.93 10.90 18.45
N ARG A 186 -19.21 11.93 17.99
CA ARG A 186 -18.09 11.78 17.04
C ARG A 186 -16.98 10.92 17.64
N VAL A 187 -16.58 11.18 18.88
CA VAL A 187 -15.55 10.38 19.58
C VAL A 187 -16.02 8.94 19.70
N THR A 188 -17.20 8.70 20.27
CA THR A 188 -17.74 7.35 20.45
C THR A 188 -17.81 6.59 19.12
N ARG A 189 -18.39 7.16 18.06
CA ARG A 189 -18.46 6.51 16.74
C ARG A 189 -17.10 6.21 16.14
N THR A 190 -16.15 7.13 16.28
CA THR A 190 -14.80 6.95 15.74
C THR A 190 -14.09 5.82 16.49
N GLU A 191 -14.15 5.80 17.81
CA GLU A 191 -13.54 4.75 18.65
C GLU A 191 -14.18 3.39 18.40
N THR A 192 -15.52 3.30 18.30
CA THR A 192 -16.23 2.05 17.99
C THR A 192 -15.88 1.51 16.60
N ASN A 193 -15.86 2.37 15.57
CA ASN A 193 -15.51 1.92 14.22
C ASN A 193 -14.03 1.50 14.12
N MET A 194 -13.14 2.22 14.82
CA MET A 194 -11.72 1.85 14.89
C MET A 194 -11.53 0.52 15.61
N ALA A 195 -12.27 0.26 16.69
CA ALA A 195 -12.19 -1.00 17.43
C ALA A 195 -12.51 -2.20 16.54
N TYR A 196 -13.63 -2.16 15.82
CA TYR A 196 -14.00 -3.22 14.88
C TYR A 196 -12.91 -3.50 13.84
N ARG A 197 -12.34 -2.43 13.26
CA ARG A 197 -11.29 -2.57 12.26
C ARG A 197 -9.96 -3.04 12.84
N MET A 198 -9.62 -2.64 14.06
CA MET A 198 -8.41 -3.12 14.72
C MET A 198 -8.53 -4.60 15.08
N ALA A 199 -9.72 -5.07 15.43
CA ALA A 199 -9.99 -6.50 15.56
C ALA A 199 -9.75 -7.24 14.22
N ASP A 200 -10.22 -6.67 13.11
CA ASP A 200 -9.91 -7.18 11.77
C ASP A 200 -8.41 -7.21 11.46
N MET A 201 -7.68 -6.12 11.73
CA MET A 201 -6.25 -6.06 11.45
C MET A 201 -5.46 -7.09 12.26
N ASP A 202 -5.83 -7.28 13.52
CA ASP A 202 -5.20 -8.27 14.39
C ASP A 202 -5.40 -9.70 13.82
N ARG A 203 -6.63 -10.03 13.41
CA ARG A 203 -6.93 -11.32 12.75
C ARG A 203 -6.20 -11.46 11.42
N TYR A 204 -6.24 -10.45 10.55
CA TYR A 204 -5.56 -10.51 9.24
C TYR A 204 -4.05 -10.71 9.36
N GLN A 205 -3.43 -10.14 10.39
CA GLN A 205 -1.98 -10.22 10.59
C GLN A 205 -1.54 -11.56 11.19
N ASN A 206 -2.36 -12.15 12.05
CA ASN A 206 -2.03 -13.38 12.78
C ASN A 206 -2.50 -14.66 12.07
N LEU A 207 -3.43 -14.58 11.12
CA LEU A 207 -3.92 -15.74 10.38
C LEU A 207 -3.18 -15.92 9.05
N ASP A 208 -2.55 -17.06 8.86
CA ASP A 208 -1.69 -17.31 7.68
C ASP A 208 -2.46 -17.54 6.38
N PHE A 209 -3.69 -18.04 6.48
CA PHE A 209 -4.59 -18.20 5.34
C PHE A 209 -5.23 -16.88 4.86
N VAL A 210 -4.92 -15.76 5.51
CA VAL A 210 -5.29 -14.42 5.05
C VAL A 210 -4.17 -13.87 4.15
N LEU A 211 -4.50 -13.68 2.88
CA LEU A 211 -3.58 -13.24 1.83
C LEU A 211 -3.48 -11.72 1.70
N GLY A 212 -4.37 -10.99 2.37
CA GLY A 212 -4.55 -9.54 2.28
C GLY A 212 -6.00 -9.18 2.56
N TYR A 213 -6.40 -7.97 2.23
CA TYR A 213 -7.80 -7.55 2.35
C TYR A 213 -8.16 -6.45 1.37
N GLU A 214 -9.44 -6.31 1.09
CA GLU A 214 -9.99 -5.25 0.24
C GLU A 214 -10.72 -4.21 1.10
N ILE A 215 -10.32 -2.95 1.00
CA ILE A 215 -11.04 -1.82 1.59
C ILE A 215 -12.16 -1.40 0.65
N ARG A 216 -13.39 -1.46 1.14
CA ARG A 216 -14.62 -1.11 0.41
C ARG A 216 -15.34 0.06 1.06
N LEU A 217 -15.96 0.88 0.21
CA LEU A 217 -16.85 1.95 0.68
C LEU A 217 -18.09 1.35 1.35
N SER A 218 -18.62 2.07 2.33
CA SER A 218 -19.93 1.74 2.88
C SER A 218 -21.02 2.21 1.93
N ASN A 219 -22.13 1.48 1.85
CA ASN A 219 -23.34 1.93 1.14
C ASN A 219 -23.91 3.26 1.67
N ASN A 220 -23.44 3.73 2.83
CA ASN A 220 -23.81 5.01 3.44
C ASN A 220 -22.63 6.00 3.48
N HIS A 221 -21.68 5.87 2.55
CA HIS A 221 -20.64 6.87 2.30
C HIS A 221 -21.28 8.08 1.58
N PRO A 222 -21.28 9.27 2.20
CA PRO A 222 -22.19 10.34 1.80
C PRO A 222 -21.62 11.33 0.77
N VAL A 223 -20.28 11.44 0.68
CA VAL A 223 -19.59 12.49 -0.08
C VAL A 223 -18.25 11.95 -0.53
N TYR A 224 -17.90 12.17 -1.80
CA TYR A 224 -16.60 11.84 -2.37
C TYR A 224 -15.45 12.41 -1.53
N ASP A 225 -14.53 11.55 -1.08
CA ASP A 225 -13.35 11.90 -0.31
C ASP A 225 -12.21 10.89 -0.52
N ILE A 226 -11.18 10.93 0.33
CA ILE A 226 -10.05 9.99 0.31
C ILE A 226 -10.48 8.51 0.30
N CYS A 227 -11.66 8.17 0.83
CA CYS A 227 -12.13 6.79 0.80
C CYS A 227 -12.33 6.27 -0.62
N ASP A 228 -12.76 7.12 -1.54
CA ASP A 228 -13.01 6.76 -2.93
C ASP A 228 -11.69 6.48 -3.65
N GLU A 229 -10.70 7.37 -3.47
CA GLU A 229 -9.40 7.28 -4.13
C GLU A 229 -8.52 6.15 -3.59
N CYS A 230 -8.64 5.89 -2.27
CA CYS A 230 -7.84 4.87 -1.59
C CYS A 230 -8.57 3.52 -1.44
N ALA A 231 -9.71 3.30 -2.08
CA ALA A 231 -10.35 1.98 -2.10
C ALA A 231 -9.52 0.98 -2.91
N GLY A 232 -9.53 -0.30 -2.51
CA GLY A 232 -8.81 -1.35 -3.23
C GLY A 232 -8.22 -2.43 -2.32
N LYS A 233 -7.33 -3.25 -2.89
CA LYS A 233 -6.67 -4.36 -2.20
C LYS A 233 -5.39 -3.91 -1.51
N TYR A 234 -5.20 -4.34 -0.27
CA TYR A 234 -4.07 -4.00 0.60
C TYR A 234 -3.42 -5.25 1.18
N PRO A 235 -2.09 -5.21 1.45
CA PRO A 235 -1.40 -6.31 2.10
C PRO A 235 -1.78 -6.40 3.58
N LYS A 236 -1.69 -7.59 4.19
CA LYS A 236 -2.02 -7.79 5.62
C LYS A 236 -1.17 -6.93 6.57
N SER A 237 0.01 -6.50 6.13
CA SER A 237 0.90 -5.58 6.85
C SER A 237 0.40 -4.14 6.93
N PHE A 238 -0.53 -3.72 6.05
CA PHE A 238 -1.15 -2.41 6.15
C PHE A 238 -2.21 -2.42 7.26
N VAL A 239 -2.15 -1.44 8.16
CA VAL A 239 -3.10 -1.26 9.26
C VAL A 239 -4.15 -0.23 8.86
N PHE A 240 -5.37 -0.69 8.58
CA PHE A 240 -6.51 0.15 8.26
C PHE A 240 -7.47 0.27 9.44
N ARG A 241 -7.43 1.40 10.17
CA ARG A 241 -8.45 1.76 11.18
C ARG A 241 -9.43 2.86 10.73
N GLY A 242 -9.37 3.22 9.45
CA GLY A 242 -10.19 4.26 8.80
C GLY A 242 -9.36 5.43 8.30
N TRP A 243 -9.78 6.03 7.18
CA TRP A 243 -9.07 7.15 6.55
C TRP A 243 -9.23 8.48 7.29
N HIS A 244 -10.38 8.70 7.92
CA HIS A 244 -10.74 9.92 8.63
C HIS A 244 -11.69 9.63 9.81
N PRO A 245 -11.90 10.60 10.73
CA PRO A 245 -12.88 10.45 11.80
C PRO A 245 -14.28 10.12 11.24
N GLN A 246 -15.02 9.28 11.96
CA GLN A 246 -16.33 8.75 11.52
C GLN A 246 -16.32 8.01 10.17
N CYS A 247 -15.16 7.58 9.65
CA CYS A 247 -15.10 6.74 8.46
C CYS A 247 -16.01 5.51 8.65
N ARG A 248 -16.75 5.15 7.59
CA ARG A 248 -17.71 4.04 7.56
C ARG A 248 -17.23 2.86 6.71
N CYS A 249 -16.16 3.05 5.94
CA CYS A 249 -15.59 2.03 5.08
C CYS A 249 -15.13 0.82 5.89
N HIS A 250 -15.14 -0.35 5.26
CA HIS A 250 -14.86 -1.62 5.91
C HIS A 250 -13.87 -2.42 5.07
N SER A 251 -13.22 -3.40 5.70
CA SER A 251 -12.33 -4.34 5.03
C SER A 251 -12.99 -5.70 4.89
N VAL A 252 -12.69 -6.37 3.79
CA VAL A 252 -13.09 -7.76 3.53
C VAL A 252 -11.82 -8.58 3.33
N PRO A 253 -11.61 -9.70 4.07
CA PRO A 253 -10.40 -10.50 3.89
C PRO A 253 -10.34 -11.12 2.50
N ILE A 254 -9.12 -11.25 1.99
CA ILE A 254 -8.81 -12.12 0.84
C ILE A 254 -8.22 -13.39 1.45
N LEU A 255 -8.88 -14.51 1.22
CA LEU A 255 -8.54 -15.80 1.83
C LEU A 255 -7.92 -16.74 0.80
N MET A 256 -7.09 -17.66 1.27
CA MET A 256 -6.68 -18.83 0.49
C MET A 256 -7.89 -19.66 0.06
N ASN A 257 -7.79 -20.26 -1.13
CA ASN A 257 -8.75 -21.28 -1.53
C ASN A 257 -8.52 -22.60 -0.79
N GLU A 258 -9.43 -23.56 -0.94
CA GLU A 258 -9.39 -24.85 -0.23
C GLU A 258 -8.09 -25.63 -0.47
N GLY A 259 -7.60 -25.69 -1.72
CA GLY A 259 -6.35 -26.40 -2.03
C GLY A 259 -5.10 -25.70 -1.49
N GLU A 260 -5.04 -24.37 -1.57
CA GLU A 260 -3.93 -23.59 -0.97
C GLU A 260 -3.88 -23.73 0.56
N PHE A 261 -5.05 -23.89 1.18
CA PHE A 261 -5.15 -24.12 2.62
C PHE A 261 -4.65 -25.52 3.02
N ASP A 262 -4.99 -26.55 2.24
CA ASP A 262 -4.46 -27.91 2.43
C ASP A 262 -2.92 -27.94 2.35
N GLU A 263 -2.36 -27.21 1.39
CA GLU A 263 -0.90 -27.07 1.26
C GLU A 263 -0.29 -26.35 2.47
N LEU A 264 -0.95 -25.31 2.99
CA LEU A 264 -0.52 -24.59 4.19
C LEU A 264 -0.54 -25.49 5.43
N GLU A 265 -1.57 -26.32 5.59
CA GLU A 265 -1.68 -27.27 6.68
C GLU A 265 -0.55 -28.31 6.63
N ASN A 266 -0.36 -28.94 5.47
CA ASN A 266 0.72 -29.91 5.28
C ASN A 266 2.10 -29.28 5.52
N ALA A 267 2.32 -28.05 5.02
CA ALA A 267 3.56 -27.32 5.27
C ALA A 267 3.77 -27.04 6.77
N THR A 268 2.72 -26.67 7.50
CA THR A 268 2.77 -26.40 8.94
C THR A 268 3.11 -27.66 9.73
N LEU A 269 2.46 -28.79 9.43
CA LEU A 269 2.73 -30.09 10.06
C LEU A 269 4.16 -30.58 9.78
N ASP A 270 4.67 -30.33 8.58
CA ASP A 270 6.02 -30.71 8.14
C ASP A 270 7.11 -29.72 8.60
N GLY A 271 6.76 -28.59 9.23
CA GLY A 271 7.72 -27.52 9.57
C GLY A 271 8.33 -26.80 8.36
N LYS A 272 7.62 -26.80 7.23
CA LYS A 272 7.99 -26.15 5.95
C LYS A 272 7.38 -24.75 5.86
N PRO A 273 7.95 -23.86 5.03
CA PRO A 273 7.38 -22.53 4.81
C PRO A 273 5.99 -22.61 4.15
N ALA A 274 5.13 -21.62 4.45
CA ALA A 274 3.82 -21.49 3.85
C ALA A 274 3.88 -21.49 2.30
N PRO A 275 2.91 -22.14 1.62
CA PRO A 275 2.86 -22.16 0.17
C PRO A 275 2.69 -20.76 -0.40
N LYS A 276 3.23 -20.54 -1.60
CA LYS A 276 3.00 -19.28 -2.33
C LYS A 276 1.56 -19.30 -2.87
N SER A 277 0.84 -18.19 -2.71
CA SER A 277 -0.45 -17.98 -3.35
C SER A 277 -0.34 -16.87 -4.39
N ASP A 278 -0.90 -17.09 -5.58
CA ASP A 278 -1.02 -16.08 -6.63
C ASP A 278 -1.94 -14.92 -6.22
N ASN A 279 -2.82 -15.15 -5.24
CA ASN A 279 -3.73 -14.15 -4.69
C ASN A 279 -3.11 -13.33 -3.54
N LEU A 280 -1.85 -13.59 -3.17
CA LEU A 280 -1.14 -12.86 -2.13
C LEU A 280 -1.01 -11.37 -2.49
N VAL A 281 -1.64 -10.52 -1.68
CA VAL A 281 -1.53 -9.07 -1.83
C VAL A 281 -0.26 -8.61 -1.12
N THR A 282 0.71 -8.14 -1.89
CA THR A 282 2.03 -7.73 -1.41
C THR A 282 2.24 -6.21 -1.49
N ASP A 283 1.24 -5.47 -1.96
CA ASP A 283 1.37 -4.04 -2.25
C ASP A 283 0.04 -3.30 -2.07
N VAL A 284 0.12 -2.00 -1.80
CA VAL A 284 -1.02 -1.08 -1.68
C VAL A 284 -1.51 -0.67 -3.09
N PRO A 285 -2.78 -0.30 -3.26
CA PRO A 285 -3.34 -0.04 -4.59
C PRO A 285 -2.79 1.26 -5.19
N ASP A 286 -2.77 1.35 -6.52
CA ASP A 286 -2.22 2.49 -7.26
C ASP A 286 -2.88 3.82 -6.86
N GLY A 287 -4.21 3.81 -6.65
CA GLY A 287 -4.98 4.97 -6.21
C GLY A 287 -4.49 5.53 -4.87
N PHE A 288 -4.10 4.66 -3.93
CA PHE A 288 -3.50 5.09 -2.67
C PHE A 288 -2.14 5.77 -2.87
N LYS A 289 -1.28 5.20 -3.72
CA LYS A 289 0.05 5.76 -3.98
C LYS A 289 -0.05 7.12 -4.68
N GLN A 290 -0.95 7.22 -5.67
CA GLN A 290 -1.25 8.48 -6.33
C GLN A 290 -1.75 9.53 -5.33
N TRP A 291 -2.71 9.16 -4.48
CA TRP A 291 -3.25 10.07 -3.46
C TRP A 291 -2.14 10.56 -2.52
N VAL A 292 -1.29 9.64 -2.04
CA VAL A 292 -0.14 9.97 -1.18
C VAL A 292 0.81 10.93 -1.89
N ASP A 293 1.16 10.67 -3.15
CA ASP A 293 2.06 11.54 -3.91
C ASP A 293 1.50 12.96 -4.09
N GLU A 294 0.20 13.08 -4.37
CA GLU A 294 -0.48 14.36 -4.58
C GLU A 294 -0.69 15.14 -3.27
N HIS A 295 -0.86 14.45 -2.14
CA HIS A 295 -1.29 15.08 -0.88
C HIS A 295 -0.25 15.05 0.25
N LYS A 296 0.89 14.37 0.10
CA LYS A 296 1.92 14.23 1.15
C LYS A 296 2.38 15.55 1.75
N ASP A 297 2.57 16.58 0.92
CA ASP A 297 3.01 17.91 1.37
C ASP A 297 1.93 18.65 2.18
N GLN A 298 0.66 18.42 1.84
CA GLN A 298 -0.46 18.99 2.58
C GLN A 298 -0.63 18.27 3.93
N VAL A 299 -0.59 16.94 3.92
CA VAL A 299 -0.74 16.11 5.11
C VAL A 299 0.41 16.34 6.10
N ALA A 300 1.63 16.54 5.61
CA ALA A 300 2.80 16.85 6.44
C ALA A 300 2.64 18.17 7.23
N LYS A 301 1.77 19.08 6.78
CA LYS A 301 1.47 20.36 7.45
C LYS A 301 0.34 20.25 8.47
N TYR A 302 -0.33 19.11 8.59
CA TYR A 302 -1.43 18.94 9.55
C TYR A 302 -0.93 18.99 11.00
N LYS A 303 -1.69 19.68 11.85
CA LYS A 303 -1.38 19.78 13.29
C LYS A 303 -1.43 18.43 14.00
N SER A 304 -2.26 17.50 13.52
CA SER A 304 -2.34 16.13 14.02
C SER A 304 -2.22 15.19 12.83
N THR A 305 -1.27 14.27 12.92
CA THR A 305 -1.01 13.28 11.86
C THR A 305 -2.15 12.26 11.81
N PRO A 306 -2.70 11.97 10.61
CA PRO A 306 -3.72 10.94 10.46
C PRO A 306 -3.26 9.58 10.99
N TYR A 307 -4.22 8.82 11.52
CA TYR A 307 -3.98 7.51 12.11
C TYR A 307 -3.25 6.54 11.18
N TRP A 308 -3.78 6.34 9.97
CA TRP A 308 -3.19 5.44 8.97
C TRP A 308 -1.77 5.85 8.56
N VAL A 309 -1.41 7.13 8.64
CA VAL A 309 -0.02 7.58 8.39
C VAL A 309 0.88 7.13 9.55
N LYS A 310 0.47 7.34 10.80
CA LYS A 310 1.22 6.90 11.99
C LYS A 310 1.45 5.39 11.99
N ASP A 311 0.45 4.64 11.57
CA ASP A 311 0.46 3.18 11.63
C ASP A 311 1.32 2.58 10.52
N ASN A 312 1.28 3.15 9.32
CA ASN A 312 1.83 2.50 8.12
C ASN A 312 3.15 3.09 7.61
N PHE A 313 3.51 4.31 7.98
CA PHE A 313 4.71 4.99 7.46
C PHE A 313 5.84 4.99 8.49
N LYS A 314 7.08 4.87 8.02
CA LYS A 314 8.29 4.95 8.86
C LYS A 314 8.25 6.28 9.65
N LYS A 315 8.62 6.19 10.93
CA LYS A 315 8.57 7.32 11.88
C LYS A 315 7.19 8.00 12.00
N GLY A 316 6.13 7.39 11.47
CA GLY A 316 4.79 7.96 11.41
C GLY A 316 4.69 9.21 10.53
N LYS A 317 5.50 9.32 9.46
CA LYS A 317 5.53 10.48 8.56
C LYS A 317 5.20 10.06 7.14
N ILE A 318 4.22 10.72 6.52
CA ILE A 318 3.81 10.44 5.13
C ILE A 318 4.90 10.71 4.09
N SER A 319 5.93 11.49 4.46
CA SER A 319 7.11 11.75 3.64
C SER A 319 8.11 10.61 3.58
N ASP A 320 8.04 9.67 4.53
CA ASP A 320 8.96 8.55 4.63
C ASP A 320 8.33 7.31 3.96
N ASP A 321 9.06 6.21 3.78
CA ASP A 321 8.48 5.02 3.16
C ASP A 321 7.46 4.32 4.08
N LEU A 322 6.67 3.41 3.50
CA LEU A 322 5.88 2.44 4.27
C LEU A 322 6.79 1.57 5.15
N LYS A 323 6.24 1.10 6.29
CA LYS A 323 6.95 0.25 7.27
C LYS A 323 7.17 -1.18 6.77
N PHE A 324 6.47 -1.57 5.71
CA PHE A 324 6.57 -2.87 5.08
C PHE A 324 7.02 -2.71 3.63
N ALA A 325 7.68 -3.75 3.11
CA ALA A 325 8.05 -3.79 1.71
C ALA A 325 6.77 -3.87 0.87
N THR A 326 6.66 -2.94 -0.09
CA THR A 326 5.68 -3.00 -1.18
C THR A 326 6.39 -3.59 -2.39
N GLN A 327 5.68 -4.35 -3.23
CA GLN A 327 6.18 -4.56 -4.59
C GLN A 327 6.39 -3.19 -5.25
N PRO A 328 7.39 -3.01 -6.12
CA PRO A 328 7.45 -1.81 -6.94
C PRO A 328 6.10 -1.68 -7.70
N ASN A 329 5.52 -0.49 -7.59
CA ASN A 329 4.24 -0.12 -8.19
C ASN A 329 4.17 -0.58 -9.65
N LYS A 330 3.01 -1.02 -10.16
CA LYS A 330 2.84 -1.09 -11.62
C LYS A 330 3.20 0.29 -12.17
N GLU A 331 4.24 0.27 -12.97
CA GLU A 331 5.04 1.45 -13.29
C GLU A 331 4.21 2.40 -14.17
N LYS A 332 4.19 3.71 -13.85
CA LYS A 332 3.47 4.75 -14.62
C LYS A 332 3.83 4.68 -16.11
N ALA A 333 2.93 4.18 -16.95
CA ALA A 333 3.15 4.11 -18.38
C ALA A 333 3.45 5.49 -18.98
N ILE A 334 4.60 5.63 -19.63
CA ILE A 334 5.02 6.82 -20.38
C ILE A 334 4.14 6.92 -21.63
N LYS A 335 3.50 8.07 -21.82
CA LYS A 335 2.71 8.31 -23.04
C LYS A 335 3.62 8.82 -24.15
N ILE A 336 3.83 8.01 -25.19
CA ILE A 336 4.51 8.44 -26.42
C ILE A 336 3.57 9.37 -27.21
N ASN A 337 3.66 10.67 -26.97
CA ASN A 337 2.71 11.66 -27.51
C ASN A 337 3.06 12.17 -28.91
N ARG A 338 4.22 11.80 -29.47
CA ARG A 338 4.68 12.23 -30.80
C ARG A 338 5.02 11.05 -31.69
N PRO A 339 4.84 11.15 -33.03
CA PRO A 339 5.36 10.15 -33.96
C PRO A 339 6.88 10.02 -33.81
N ILE A 340 7.38 8.78 -33.84
CA ILE A 340 8.81 8.48 -33.82
C ILE A 340 9.29 8.38 -35.26
N LYS A 341 10.24 9.22 -35.67
CA LYS A 341 10.75 9.24 -37.06
C LYS A 341 12.26 8.97 -37.13
N SER A 342 12.95 9.12 -36.01
CA SER A 342 14.40 9.09 -35.96
C SER A 342 14.94 8.52 -34.65
N ALA A 343 16.23 8.20 -34.62
CA ALA A 343 16.95 7.88 -33.38
C ALA A 343 16.85 9.01 -32.33
N SER A 344 16.72 10.28 -32.75
CA SER A 344 16.55 11.40 -31.83
C SER A 344 15.19 11.36 -31.11
N ASP A 345 14.16 10.82 -31.75
CA ASP A 345 12.85 10.68 -31.11
C ASP A 345 12.87 9.54 -30.09
N VAL A 346 13.50 8.41 -30.44
CA VAL A 346 13.73 7.29 -29.50
C VAL A 346 14.59 7.75 -28.32
N HIS A 347 15.66 8.52 -28.57
CA HIS A 347 16.48 9.14 -27.52
C HIS A 347 15.59 9.91 -26.54
N ALA A 348 14.66 10.72 -27.05
CA ALA A 348 13.83 11.54 -26.18
C ALA A 348 12.85 10.70 -25.34
N VAL A 349 12.28 9.63 -25.91
CA VAL A 349 11.46 8.68 -25.12
C VAL A 349 12.30 8.01 -24.03
N LEU A 350 13.51 7.56 -24.35
CA LEU A 350 14.41 6.95 -23.37
C LEU A 350 14.90 7.94 -22.31
N LYS A 351 15.06 9.22 -22.67
CA LYS A 351 15.36 10.28 -21.72
C LYS A 351 14.20 10.47 -20.73
N ASP A 352 12.98 10.58 -21.22
CA ASP A 352 11.78 10.68 -20.38
C ASP A 352 11.62 9.42 -19.51
N TYR A 353 11.89 8.24 -20.07
CA TYR A 353 11.91 6.97 -19.33
C TYR A 353 12.95 6.97 -18.21
N SER A 354 14.18 7.37 -18.50
CA SER A 354 15.24 7.41 -17.49
C SER A 354 14.97 8.39 -16.35
N ALA A 355 14.14 9.42 -16.58
CA ALA A 355 13.74 10.36 -15.54
C ALA A 355 12.67 9.78 -14.61
N ILE A 356 11.81 8.89 -15.12
CA ILE A 356 10.75 8.22 -14.35
C ILE A 356 11.26 6.94 -13.69
N TYR A 357 12.15 6.22 -14.38
CA TYR A 357 12.77 4.95 -13.97
C TYR A 357 14.30 5.09 -13.89
N PRO A 358 14.81 5.94 -12.99
CA PRO A 358 16.25 6.15 -12.86
C PRO A 358 17.00 4.88 -12.46
N GLU A 359 16.32 3.91 -11.83
CA GLU A 359 16.90 2.62 -11.44
C GLU A 359 17.27 1.73 -12.62
N ASP A 360 16.59 1.88 -13.77
CA ASP A 360 16.92 1.13 -14.98
C ASP A 360 18.10 1.74 -15.74
N PHE A 361 18.38 3.01 -15.47
CA PHE A 361 19.57 3.71 -15.90
C PHE A 361 20.43 4.09 -14.70
N ALA A 362 20.79 3.10 -13.86
CA ALA A 362 21.53 3.31 -12.62
C ALA A 362 22.85 4.08 -12.82
N ARG A 363 23.45 3.99 -14.02
CA ARG A 363 24.67 4.74 -14.41
C ARG A 363 24.38 5.96 -15.29
N GLY A 364 23.13 6.39 -15.34
CA GLY A 364 22.60 7.48 -16.15
C GLY A 364 22.34 7.08 -17.60
N PHE A 365 21.33 7.70 -18.21
CA PHE A 365 21.13 7.70 -19.66
C PHE A 365 21.88 8.88 -20.29
N LYS A 366 22.68 8.63 -21.33
CA LYS A 366 23.47 9.65 -22.03
C LYS A 366 22.96 9.87 -23.44
N SER A 367 22.81 8.80 -24.22
CA SER A 367 22.39 8.94 -25.61
C SER A 367 21.92 7.64 -26.25
N PHE A 368 20.95 7.75 -27.14
CA PHE A 368 20.60 6.74 -28.13
C PHE A 368 20.95 7.24 -29.54
N THR A 369 21.73 6.47 -30.31
CA THR A 369 22.16 6.87 -31.68
C THR A 369 22.08 5.73 -32.68
N ARG A 370 21.87 6.08 -33.96
CA ARG A 370 21.93 5.15 -35.09
C ARG A 370 23.38 4.90 -35.50
N SER A 371 23.71 3.66 -35.90
CA SER A 371 25.05 3.25 -36.35
C SER A 371 25.00 2.37 -37.61
N PRO A 372 25.70 2.73 -38.71
CA PRO A 372 25.61 2.00 -39.97
C PRO A 372 26.63 0.87 -40.19
N ASN A 373 27.60 0.66 -39.29
CA ASN A 373 28.80 -0.15 -39.60
C ASN A 373 29.17 -1.14 -38.48
N GLN A 374 28.26 -2.02 -38.11
CA GLN A 374 28.42 -2.87 -36.92
C GLN A 374 27.94 -4.32 -37.17
N SER A 375 28.50 -5.27 -36.43
CA SER A 375 28.15 -6.71 -36.48
C SER A 375 27.10 -7.14 -35.45
N TYR A 376 26.50 -6.20 -34.72
CA TYR A 376 25.49 -6.44 -33.69
C TYR A 376 24.15 -5.80 -34.08
N LEU A 377 23.07 -6.13 -33.37
CA LEU A 377 21.76 -5.47 -33.53
C LEU A 377 21.67 -4.16 -32.72
N LEU A 378 22.03 -4.22 -31.45
CA LEU A 378 22.26 -3.08 -30.57
C LEU A 378 23.58 -3.26 -29.81
N GLU A 379 24.12 -2.16 -29.28
CA GLU A 379 25.21 -2.21 -28.30
C GLU A 379 25.07 -1.07 -27.29
N THR A 380 25.79 -1.23 -26.19
CA THR A 380 25.94 -0.21 -25.15
C THR A 380 27.38 -0.13 -24.67
N ASP A 381 27.80 1.06 -24.23
CA ASP A 381 29.04 1.20 -23.45
C ASP A 381 28.83 0.90 -21.94
N GLY A 382 27.60 0.53 -21.57
CA GLY A 382 27.14 0.30 -20.20
C GLY A 382 27.16 1.54 -19.31
N SER A 383 27.56 2.70 -19.84
CA SER A 383 27.62 3.97 -19.13
C SER A 383 26.55 4.96 -19.60
N GLY A 384 25.56 4.48 -20.37
CA GLY A 384 24.38 5.25 -20.77
C GLY A 384 24.31 5.58 -22.25
N ARG A 385 25.29 5.15 -23.05
CA ARG A 385 25.25 5.29 -24.50
C ARG A 385 24.81 3.96 -25.12
N ILE A 386 23.68 3.99 -25.83
CA ILE A 386 23.12 2.87 -26.59
C ILE A 386 23.17 3.21 -28.08
N ARG A 387 23.54 2.24 -28.91
CA ARG A 387 23.55 2.39 -30.38
C ARG A 387 22.75 1.27 -31.03
N VAL A 388 21.99 1.61 -32.05
CA VAL A 388 21.18 0.66 -32.84
C VAL A 388 21.69 0.58 -34.27
N ASN A 389 21.76 -0.63 -34.80
CA ASN A 389 22.19 -0.87 -36.18
C ASN A 389 21.07 -0.54 -37.18
N ASP A 390 21.41 0.06 -38.30
CA ASP A 390 20.43 0.38 -39.37
C ASP A 390 20.46 -0.58 -40.56
N ARG A 391 21.30 -1.61 -40.51
CA ARG A 391 21.40 -2.63 -41.56
C ARG A 391 20.32 -3.69 -41.41
N THR A 392 20.00 -4.30 -42.53
CA THR A 392 19.10 -5.45 -42.60
C THR A 392 19.89 -6.75 -42.44
N PHE A 393 19.43 -7.61 -41.55
CA PHE A 393 19.99 -8.91 -41.25
C PHE A 393 19.04 -10.01 -41.71
N LYS A 394 19.61 -11.11 -42.22
CA LYS A 394 18.87 -12.36 -42.48
C LYS A 394 19.21 -13.35 -41.38
N VAL A 395 18.24 -13.69 -40.56
CA VAL A 395 18.41 -14.64 -39.45
C VAL A 395 17.33 -15.70 -39.56
N GLU A 396 17.74 -16.95 -39.81
CA GLU A 396 16.85 -18.12 -39.83
C GLU A 396 15.63 -17.97 -40.73
N GLY A 397 15.84 -17.42 -41.94
CA GLY A 397 14.77 -17.18 -42.91
C GLY A 397 13.95 -15.91 -42.67
N ASN A 398 14.13 -15.24 -41.53
CA ASN A 398 13.53 -13.93 -41.24
C ASN A 398 14.45 -12.78 -41.66
N VAL A 399 13.84 -11.63 -41.94
CA VAL A 399 14.53 -10.39 -42.29
C VAL A 399 14.23 -9.36 -41.20
N ILE A 400 15.27 -8.87 -40.52
CA ILE A 400 15.15 -7.89 -39.43
C ILE A 400 16.01 -6.66 -39.72
N ASN A 401 15.50 -5.47 -39.43
CA ASN A 401 16.26 -4.22 -39.40
C ASN A 401 16.00 -3.54 -38.05
N PRO A 402 16.89 -3.71 -37.05
CA PRO A 402 16.57 -3.36 -35.67
C PRO A 402 16.23 -1.87 -35.50
N TYR A 403 16.84 -0.97 -36.28
CA TYR A 403 16.47 0.45 -36.26
C TYR A 403 15.04 0.70 -36.78
N GLN A 404 14.68 0.12 -37.93
CA GLN A 404 13.34 0.31 -38.52
C GLN A 404 12.27 -0.39 -37.68
N ASP A 405 12.55 -1.60 -37.22
CA ASP A 405 11.65 -2.37 -36.36
C ASP A 405 11.41 -1.65 -35.02
N LEU A 406 12.44 -1.05 -34.42
CA LEU A 406 12.27 -0.25 -33.19
C LEU A 406 11.44 1.02 -33.44
N ILE A 407 11.69 1.76 -34.53
CA ILE A 407 10.87 2.94 -34.87
C ILE A 407 9.40 2.53 -35.09
N SER A 408 9.17 1.43 -35.81
CA SER A 408 7.82 0.92 -36.04
C SER A 408 7.15 0.52 -34.73
N ALA A 409 7.88 -0.18 -33.85
CA ALA A 409 7.37 -0.64 -32.56
C ALA A 409 6.90 0.52 -31.67
N PHE A 410 7.70 1.58 -31.50
CA PHE A 410 7.29 2.73 -30.69
C PHE A 410 6.07 3.47 -31.29
N ASN A 411 5.95 3.56 -32.61
CA ASN A 411 4.77 4.15 -33.25
C ASN A 411 3.52 3.27 -33.07
N LYS A 412 3.66 1.95 -33.14
CA LYS A 412 2.56 1.02 -32.88
C LYS A 412 2.11 1.06 -31.43
N ILE A 413 3.04 1.13 -30.48
CA ILE A 413 2.74 1.33 -29.06
C ILE A 413 1.95 2.62 -28.86
N LYS A 414 2.40 3.73 -29.47
CA LYS A 414 1.66 5.01 -29.46
C LYS A 414 0.23 4.85 -29.97
N ASN A 415 0.06 4.12 -31.08
CA ASN A 415 -1.23 3.97 -31.76
C ASN A 415 -2.06 2.77 -31.24
N LYS A 416 -1.60 2.07 -30.19
CA LYS A 416 -2.26 0.87 -29.64
C LYS A 416 -2.48 -0.23 -30.67
N VAL A 417 -1.47 -0.45 -31.52
CA VAL A 417 -1.44 -1.51 -32.53
C VAL A 417 -0.52 -2.63 -32.06
N ASP A 418 -0.93 -3.87 -32.31
CA ASP A 418 -0.16 -5.06 -31.96
C ASP A 418 1.22 -5.10 -32.65
N LEU A 419 2.23 -5.48 -31.86
CA LEU A 419 3.60 -5.62 -32.31
C LEU A 419 3.78 -6.97 -33.01
N THR A 420 4.54 -6.94 -34.11
CA THR A 420 5.07 -8.16 -34.72
C THR A 420 6.20 -8.72 -33.88
N PHE A 421 6.56 -9.98 -34.13
CA PHE A 421 7.72 -10.62 -33.50
C PHE A 421 9.00 -9.78 -33.61
N ASN A 422 9.33 -9.24 -34.79
CA ASN A 422 10.57 -8.46 -35.01
C ASN A 422 10.55 -7.13 -34.26
N GLU A 423 9.41 -6.45 -34.22
CA GLU A 423 9.25 -5.17 -33.50
C GLU A 423 9.39 -5.37 -31.99
N GLU A 424 8.77 -6.43 -31.46
CA GLU A 424 8.85 -6.77 -30.05
C GLU A 424 10.26 -7.28 -29.67
N TYR A 425 10.89 -8.06 -30.55
CA TYR A 425 12.26 -8.53 -30.39
C TYR A 425 13.29 -7.38 -30.46
N ALA A 426 13.06 -6.35 -31.28
CA ALA A 426 13.89 -5.15 -31.28
C ALA A 426 13.81 -4.39 -29.94
N ILE A 427 12.64 -4.38 -29.30
CA ILE A 427 12.48 -3.82 -27.94
C ILE A 427 13.17 -4.70 -26.89
N GLU A 428 13.09 -6.03 -27.02
CA GLU A 428 13.83 -6.95 -26.14
C GLU A 428 15.34 -6.69 -26.20
N GLY A 429 15.89 -6.56 -27.41
CA GLY A 429 17.30 -6.19 -27.61
C GLY A 429 17.63 -4.82 -27.02
N LEU A 430 16.73 -3.83 -27.10
CA LEU A 430 16.92 -2.55 -26.41
C LEU A 430 16.95 -2.72 -24.89
N TYR A 431 16.04 -3.51 -24.33
CA TYR A 431 15.99 -3.75 -22.89
C TYR A 431 17.21 -4.52 -22.38
N HIS A 432 17.77 -5.43 -23.19
CA HIS A 432 19.08 -6.06 -22.93
C HIS A 432 20.19 -5.01 -22.72
N GLU A 433 20.27 -4.01 -23.60
CA GLU A 433 21.25 -2.91 -23.46
C GLU A 433 21.00 -2.02 -22.23
N ILE A 434 19.74 -1.89 -21.81
CA ILE A 434 19.37 -1.19 -20.56
C ILE A 434 19.85 -1.99 -19.35
N LEU A 435 19.68 -3.32 -19.34
CA LEU A 435 20.20 -4.17 -18.26
C LEU A 435 21.73 -4.08 -18.14
N HIS A 436 22.43 -4.00 -19.26
CA HIS A 436 23.86 -3.70 -19.24
C HIS A 436 24.18 -2.38 -18.55
N ASN A 437 23.43 -1.30 -18.80
CA ASN A 437 23.61 -0.03 -18.07
C ASN A 437 23.41 -0.21 -16.56
N LYS A 438 22.40 -0.98 -16.17
CA LYS A 438 22.00 -1.18 -14.78
C LYS A 438 23.03 -1.93 -13.93
N ALA A 439 23.75 -2.84 -14.56
CA ALA A 439 24.49 -3.87 -13.85
C ALA A 439 25.89 -3.39 -13.38
N LYS A 440 26.39 -3.93 -12.26
CA LYS A 440 27.52 -3.36 -11.51
C LYS A 440 28.90 -3.88 -11.94
N GLY A 441 29.83 -2.98 -12.31
CA GLY A 441 31.23 -3.34 -12.57
C GLY A 441 31.59 -3.74 -14.00
N LEU A 442 30.76 -3.37 -15.00
CA LEU A 442 31.08 -3.58 -16.42
C LEU A 442 32.34 -2.79 -16.84
N GLU A 443 32.60 -1.60 -16.28
CA GLU A 443 33.74 -0.74 -16.65
C GLU A 443 35.13 -1.35 -16.36
N HIS A 444 35.18 -2.42 -15.56
CA HIS A 444 36.42 -3.07 -15.13
C HIS A 444 36.69 -4.41 -15.84
N LEU A 445 35.87 -4.79 -16.82
CA LEU A 445 36.09 -6.00 -17.60
C LEU A 445 37.09 -5.74 -18.75
N PRO A 446 38.20 -6.51 -18.83
CA PRO A 446 39.13 -6.40 -19.95
C PRO A 446 38.43 -6.76 -21.27
N SER A 447 38.69 -5.96 -22.32
CA SER A 447 38.09 -6.08 -23.66
C SER A 447 38.36 -7.41 -24.39
N HIS A 448 39.21 -8.29 -23.85
CA HIS A 448 39.74 -9.47 -24.54
C HIS A 448 39.65 -10.80 -23.79
N ALA A 449 38.85 -10.90 -22.72
CA ALA A 449 38.71 -12.19 -22.05
C ALA A 449 37.71 -13.10 -22.82
N ALA A 450 38.24 -13.94 -23.72
CA ALA A 450 37.57 -15.14 -24.25
C ALA A 450 37.33 -16.15 -23.10
N SER A 451 36.55 -15.74 -22.11
CA SER A 451 36.34 -16.46 -20.86
C SER A 451 34.84 -16.66 -20.65
N PHE A 452 34.48 -17.82 -20.11
CA PHE A 452 33.11 -18.15 -19.73
C PHE A 452 32.46 -17.09 -18.83
N LYS A 453 33.23 -16.22 -18.17
CA LYS A 453 32.71 -15.08 -17.40
C LYS A 453 31.83 -14.15 -18.23
N ARG A 454 32.30 -13.77 -19.43
CA ARG A 454 31.52 -12.93 -20.33
C ARG A 454 30.28 -13.69 -20.79
N THR A 455 30.42 -14.95 -21.18
CA THR A 455 29.29 -15.77 -21.62
C THR A 455 28.24 -15.96 -20.54
N ALA A 456 28.63 -16.26 -19.31
CA ALA A 456 27.72 -16.43 -18.18
C ALA A 456 26.92 -15.15 -17.91
N MET A 457 27.58 -14.00 -18.05
CA MET A 457 26.91 -12.71 -17.98
C MET A 457 25.92 -12.52 -19.12
N GLU A 458 26.31 -12.71 -20.39
CA GLU A 458 25.40 -12.54 -21.54
C GLU A 458 24.20 -13.49 -21.44
N ILE A 459 24.41 -14.72 -20.95
CA ILE A 459 23.33 -15.69 -20.68
C ILE A 459 22.38 -15.11 -19.63
N ALA A 460 22.88 -14.67 -18.48
CA ALA A 460 22.04 -14.12 -17.43
C ALA A 460 21.29 -12.86 -17.90
N ASN A 461 21.98 -11.95 -18.59
CA ASN A 461 21.44 -10.68 -19.05
C ASN A 461 20.36 -10.90 -20.11
N GLN A 462 20.62 -11.74 -21.11
CA GLN A 462 19.64 -12.08 -22.15
C GLN A 462 18.47 -12.89 -21.58
N PHE A 463 18.71 -13.83 -20.65
CA PHE A 463 17.65 -14.57 -20.00
C PHE A 463 16.70 -13.63 -19.26
N VAL A 464 17.22 -12.71 -18.44
CA VAL A 464 16.42 -11.70 -17.76
C VAL A 464 15.73 -10.76 -18.76
N ALA A 465 16.42 -10.33 -19.82
CA ALA A 465 15.84 -9.46 -20.83
C ALA A 465 14.59 -10.05 -21.47
N ARG A 466 14.64 -11.32 -21.93
CA ARG A 466 13.48 -12.01 -22.54
C ARG A 466 12.30 -12.19 -21.59
N HIS A 467 12.53 -12.27 -20.28
CA HIS A 467 11.47 -12.36 -19.27
C HIS A 467 10.91 -11.00 -18.85
N ASP A 468 11.72 -9.95 -18.88
CA ASP A 468 11.34 -8.67 -18.27
C ASP A 468 11.03 -7.56 -19.28
N TYR A 469 11.35 -7.71 -20.57
CA TYR A 469 11.09 -6.66 -21.57
C TYR A 469 9.59 -6.36 -21.73
N ALA A 470 8.70 -7.32 -21.44
CA ALA A 470 7.26 -7.09 -21.48
C ALA A 470 6.84 -5.98 -20.50
N ARG A 471 7.49 -5.92 -19.33
CA ARG A 471 7.32 -4.83 -18.36
C ARG A 471 7.81 -3.50 -18.92
N PHE A 472 8.92 -3.49 -19.64
CA PHE A 472 9.39 -2.28 -20.32
C PHE A 472 8.37 -1.80 -21.37
N ILE A 473 7.77 -2.70 -22.14
CA ILE A 473 6.70 -2.38 -23.10
C ILE A 473 5.48 -1.78 -22.39
N ASP A 474 5.02 -2.39 -21.29
CA ASP A 474 3.92 -1.87 -20.47
C ASP A 474 4.23 -0.44 -19.95
N ARG A 475 5.45 -0.24 -19.44
CA ARG A 475 5.97 1.07 -18.97
C ARG A 475 6.02 2.15 -20.03
N ILE A 476 6.05 1.82 -21.32
CA ILE A 476 5.97 2.82 -22.41
C ILE A 476 4.59 2.85 -23.09
N GLY A 477 3.61 2.20 -22.44
CA GLY A 477 2.20 2.21 -22.84
C GLY A 477 1.84 1.18 -23.90
N GLY A 478 2.62 0.12 -24.07
CA GLY A 478 2.35 -0.98 -25.00
C GLY A 478 1.80 -2.23 -24.35
N THR A 479 1.65 -3.29 -25.14
CA THR A 479 1.34 -4.64 -24.64
C THR A 479 2.20 -5.62 -25.41
N ALA A 480 2.93 -6.47 -24.68
CA ALA A 480 3.75 -7.54 -25.25
C ALA A 480 2.86 -8.76 -25.54
N ILE A 481 2.93 -9.29 -26.75
CA ILE A 481 2.12 -10.45 -27.16
C ILE A 481 2.98 -11.59 -27.73
N ASN A 482 4.26 -11.35 -27.98
CA ASN A 482 5.19 -12.32 -28.56
C ASN A 482 6.20 -12.88 -27.54
N GLN A 483 6.02 -12.63 -26.23
CA GLN A 483 6.98 -13.05 -25.19
C GLN A 483 7.30 -14.53 -25.18
N SER A 484 6.28 -15.39 -25.25
CA SER A 484 6.49 -16.84 -25.34
C SER A 484 7.34 -17.20 -26.57
N ALA A 485 7.06 -16.58 -27.73
CA ALA A 485 7.84 -16.83 -28.94
C ALA A 485 9.27 -16.30 -28.84
N ILE A 486 9.50 -15.13 -28.20
CA ILE A 486 10.83 -14.53 -28.04
C ILE A 486 11.68 -15.34 -27.05
N LEU A 487 11.09 -15.89 -25.99
CA LEU A 487 11.75 -16.82 -25.07
C LEU A 487 12.35 -18.02 -25.81
N ASP A 488 11.62 -18.59 -26.78
CA ASP A 488 12.05 -19.77 -27.55
C ASP A 488 12.91 -19.44 -28.78
N LYS A 489 12.57 -18.37 -29.51
CA LYS A 489 13.05 -18.11 -30.88
C LYS A 489 13.78 -16.78 -31.05
N GLY A 490 13.99 -16.01 -29.98
CA GLY A 490 14.77 -14.78 -30.04
C GLY A 490 16.16 -15.01 -30.66
N TYR A 491 16.60 -14.09 -31.52
CA TYR A 491 17.78 -14.28 -32.38
C TYR A 491 19.11 -14.23 -31.61
N GLY A 492 19.25 -13.31 -30.66
CA GLY A 492 20.48 -13.05 -29.89
C GLY A 492 20.75 -14.16 -28.89
N TYR A 493 21.97 -14.70 -28.90
CA TYR A 493 22.43 -15.78 -28.02
C TYR A 493 21.50 -17.01 -27.99
N ARG A 494 20.74 -17.26 -29.06
CA ARG A 494 19.68 -18.29 -29.11
C ARG A 494 20.14 -19.65 -28.59
N GLY A 495 21.28 -20.15 -29.09
CA GLY A 495 21.79 -21.46 -28.70
C GLY A 495 22.14 -21.55 -27.21
N TRP A 496 22.70 -20.50 -26.61
CA TRP A 496 23.04 -20.49 -25.19
C TRP A 496 21.79 -20.42 -24.31
N ILE A 497 20.81 -19.59 -24.69
CA ILE A 497 19.55 -19.48 -23.95
C ILE A 497 18.72 -20.74 -24.06
N SER A 498 18.64 -21.37 -25.25
CA SER A 498 17.96 -22.65 -25.42
C SER A 498 18.55 -23.70 -24.48
N ARG A 499 19.87 -23.88 -24.51
CA ARG A 499 20.56 -24.85 -23.65
C ARG A 499 20.37 -24.58 -22.16
N PHE A 500 20.39 -23.33 -21.74
CA PHE A 500 20.12 -22.97 -20.34
C PHE A 500 18.68 -23.32 -19.94
N ARG A 501 17.70 -23.06 -20.81
CA ARG A 501 16.30 -23.44 -20.61
C ARG A 501 16.08 -24.94 -20.68
N ASP A 502 16.86 -25.67 -21.46
CA ASP A 502 16.81 -27.13 -21.52
C ASP A 502 17.25 -27.75 -20.19
N ILE A 503 18.24 -27.16 -19.50
CA ILE A 503 18.60 -27.55 -18.13
C ILE A 503 17.41 -27.33 -17.18
N ILE A 504 16.79 -26.14 -17.21
CA ILE A 504 15.65 -25.79 -16.36
C ILE A 504 14.48 -26.77 -16.57
N LYS A 505 14.14 -27.05 -17.83
CA LYS A 505 13.08 -27.99 -18.22
C LYS A 505 13.41 -29.42 -17.75
N LYS A 506 14.64 -29.87 -17.93
CA LYS A 506 15.08 -31.22 -17.55
C LYS A 506 14.96 -31.46 -16.04
N THR A 507 15.25 -30.44 -15.23
CA THR A 507 15.19 -30.54 -13.76
C THR A 507 13.80 -30.28 -13.19
N GLY A 508 12.82 -29.88 -14.02
CA GLY A 508 11.50 -29.44 -13.54
C GLY A 508 11.55 -28.17 -12.69
N ALA A 509 12.61 -27.36 -12.82
CA ALA A 509 12.73 -26.11 -12.07
C ALA A 509 11.80 -25.04 -12.67
N ASP A 510 11.21 -24.20 -11.82
CA ASP A 510 10.40 -23.07 -12.29
C ASP A 510 11.29 -21.95 -12.82
N GLU A 511 11.07 -21.58 -14.08
CA GLU A 511 11.78 -20.50 -14.77
C GLU A 511 11.66 -19.16 -14.01
N SER A 512 10.54 -18.93 -13.32
CA SER A 512 10.26 -17.78 -12.47
C SER A 512 11.15 -17.73 -11.22
N ASP A 513 11.43 -18.89 -10.59
CA ASP A 513 12.32 -18.95 -9.43
C ASP A 513 13.77 -18.66 -9.85
N ILE A 514 14.18 -19.11 -11.04
CA ILE A 514 15.50 -18.79 -11.61
C ILE A 514 15.62 -17.30 -11.89
N LEU A 515 14.56 -16.69 -12.42
CA LEU A 515 14.48 -15.26 -12.67
C LEU A 515 14.63 -14.44 -11.37
N VAL A 516 13.97 -14.85 -10.29
CA VAL A 516 14.09 -14.21 -8.96
C VAL A 516 15.54 -14.26 -8.44
N LYS A 517 16.27 -15.36 -8.70
CA LYS A 517 17.69 -15.47 -8.32
C LYS A 517 18.60 -14.60 -9.20
N LEU A 518 18.38 -14.60 -10.53
CA LEU A 518 19.26 -13.90 -11.49
C LEU A 518 19.15 -12.37 -11.44
N ARG A 519 17.95 -11.82 -11.21
CA ARG A 519 17.73 -10.37 -11.12
C ARG A 519 18.69 -9.66 -10.15
N PRO A 520 18.76 -9.99 -8.85
CA PRO A 520 19.67 -9.31 -7.92
C PRO A 520 21.14 -9.56 -8.25
N ILE A 521 21.50 -10.73 -8.80
CA ILE A 521 22.88 -11.04 -9.18
C ILE A 521 23.40 -10.03 -10.21
N LEU A 522 22.61 -9.73 -11.25
CA LEU A 522 22.98 -8.75 -12.28
C LEU A 522 23.18 -7.35 -11.70
N LEU A 523 22.41 -6.98 -10.68
CA LEU A 523 22.37 -5.61 -10.13
C LEU A 523 23.41 -5.36 -9.03
N GLU A 524 23.71 -6.38 -8.24
CA GLU A 524 24.45 -6.21 -6.98
C GLU A 524 25.88 -6.73 -7.03
N LYS A 525 26.16 -7.72 -7.90
CA LYS A 525 27.46 -8.38 -7.97
C LYS A 525 28.33 -7.75 -9.07
N PRO A 526 29.65 -7.63 -8.84
CA PRO A 526 30.59 -7.28 -9.90
C PRO A 526 30.48 -8.30 -11.05
N TYR A 527 30.34 -7.78 -12.28
CA TYR A 527 30.21 -8.56 -13.52
C TYR A 527 31.16 -9.76 -13.65
N GLY A 528 32.39 -9.65 -13.14
CA GLY A 528 33.40 -10.71 -13.21
C GLY A 528 33.20 -11.89 -12.25
N ASN A 529 32.10 -11.93 -11.51
CA ASN A 529 31.74 -12.99 -10.56
C ASN A 529 30.39 -13.67 -10.87
N ILE A 530 29.69 -13.26 -11.94
CA ILE A 530 28.35 -13.80 -12.29
C ILE A 530 28.44 -15.30 -12.58
N GLU A 531 29.55 -15.78 -13.15
CA GLU A 531 29.75 -17.19 -13.44
C GLU A 531 29.64 -18.08 -12.21
N ASN A 532 30.10 -17.61 -11.04
CA ASN A 532 30.02 -18.39 -9.80
C ASN A 532 28.59 -18.53 -9.32
N GLU A 533 27.78 -17.49 -9.47
CA GLU A 533 26.37 -17.55 -9.11
C GLU A 533 25.58 -18.40 -10.12
N LEU A 534 25.92 -18.34 -11.41
CA LEU A 534 25.35 -19.24 -12.40
C LEU A 534 25.69 -20.71 -12.10
N PHE A 535 26.92 -21.01 -11.66
CA PHE A 535 27.30 -22.35 -11.22
C PHE A 535 26.47 -22.83 -10.02
N LYS A 536 26.23 -21.95 -9.04
CA LYS A 536 25.36 -22.27 -7.89
C LYS A 536 23.93 -22.52 -8.33
N ILE A 537 23.39 -21.70 -9.24
CA ILE A 537 22.04 -21.89 -9.78
C ILE A 537 21.92 -23.24 -10.49
N VAL A 538 22.87 -23.58 -11.35
CA VAL A 538 22.91 -24.91 -12.02
C VAL A 538 23.02 -26.03 -10.98
N LYS A 539 23.84 -25.87 -9.96
CA LYS A 539 23.98 -26.85 -8.87
C LYS A 539 22.68 -27.05 -8.09
N ASP A 540 22.00 -25.96 -7.76
CA ASP A 540 20.75 -25.99 -7.01
C ASP A 540 19.63 -26.65 -7.82
N MET A 541 19.55 -26.37 -9.13
CA MET A 541 18.54 -26.96 -10.01
C MET A 541 18.77 -28.46 -10.22
N THR A 542 20.02 -28.87 -10.43
CA THR A 542 20.36 -30.21 -10.89
C THR A 542 20.70 -31.19 -9.78
N GLY A 543 20.94 -30.71 -8.55
CA GLY A 543 21.43 -31.54 -7.44
C GLY A 543 22.85 -32.09 -7.63
N LEU A 544 23.54 -31.76 -8.73
CA LEU A 544 24.88 -32.22 -9.04
C LEU A 544 25.93 -31.74 -8.02
N SER A 545 27.11 -32.36 -8.03
CA SER A 545 28.26 -31.80 -7.33
C SER A 545 28.65 -30.44 -7.93
N PHE A 546 29.38 -29.62 -7.17
CA PHE A 546 29.80 -28.31 -7.66
C PHE A 546 30.65 -28.40 -8.94
N ILE A 547 31.53 -29.41 -9.04
CA ILE A 547 32.41 -29.60 -10.21
C ILE A 547 31.60 -29.98 -11.45
N GLU A 548 30.63 -30.88 -11.31
CA GLU A 548 29.73 -31.29 -12.41
C GLU A 548 28.85 -30.13 -12.86
N SER A 549 28.36 -29.32 -11.91
CA SER A 549 27.57 -28.11 -12.19
C SER A 549 28.39 -27.07 -12.98
N VAL A 550 29.66 -26.88 -12.61
CA VAL A 550 30.59 -26.03 -13.36
C VAL A 550 30.81 -26.57 -14.78
N ARG A 551 30.97 -27.89 -14.94
CA ARG A 551 31.16 -28.53 -16.25
C ARG A 551 29.92 -28.35 -17.14
N LEU A 552 28.73 -28.62 -16.61
CA LEU A 552 27.46 -28.48 -17.33
C LEU A 552 27.20 -27.02 -17.73
N ALA A 553 27.36 -26.08 -16.79
CA ALA A 553 27.20 -24.65 -17.07
C ALA A 553 28.18 -24.16 -18.14
N LYS A 554 29.47 -24.55 -18.06
CA LYS A 554 30.45 -24.25 -19.13
C LYS A 554 30.11 -24.94 -20.44
N GLY A 555 29.42 -26.08 -20.39
CA GLY A 555 28.94 -26.83 -21.54
C GLY A 555 27.94 -26.07 -22.41
N ILE A 556 27.16 -25.15 -21.82
CA ILE A 556 26.25 -24.26 -22.57
C ILE A 556 27.01 -23.55 -23.70
N TYR A 557 28.24 -23.10 -23.42
CA TYR A 557 29.10 -22.39 -24.36
C TYR A 557 30.05 -23.31 -25.14
N ASN A 558 30.71 -24.26 -24.46
CA ASN A 558 31.87 -24.97 -25.00
C ASN A 558 31.58 -26.38 -25.56
N MET A 559 30.42 -26.98 -25.27
CA MET A 559 30.08 -28.31 -25.79
C MET A 559 29.42 -28.21 -27.16
N ASN A 560 29.67 -29.18 -28.03
CA ASN A 560 28.81 -29.40 -29.18
C ASN A 560 27.43 -29.92 -28.74
N GLU A 561 26.47 -29.97 -29.66
CA GLU A 561 25.08 -30.33 -29.33
C GLU A 561 24.95 -31.74 -28.74
N SER A 562 25.59 -32.75 -29.34
CA SER A 562 25.58 -34.13 -28.82
C SER A 562 26.17 -34.19 -27.40
N GLN A 563 27.34 -33.60 -27.18
CA GLN A 563 28.00 -33.57 -25.88
C GLN A 563 27.14 -32.91 -24.80
N PHE A 564 26.41 -31.85 -25.17
CA PHE A 564 25.53 -31.15 -24.24
C PHE A 564 24.30 -31.99 -23.91
N ILE A 565 23.68 -32.64 -24.90
CA ILE A 565 22.53 -33.54 -24.70
C ILE A 565 22.92 -34.72 -23.82
N ASP A 566 24.09 -35.33 -24.05
CA ASP A 566 24.60 -36.42 -23.21
C ASP A 566 24.76 -35.96 -21.76
N ALA A 567 25.41 -34.80 -21.54
CA ALA A 567 25.57 -34.22 -20.21
C ALA A 567 24.23 -33.84 -19.54
N LEU A 568 23.21 -33.47 -20.33
CA LEU A 568 21.86 -33.17 -19.85
C LEU A 568 21.11 -34.46 -19.44
N ASN A 569 21.32 -35.56 -20.16
CA ASN A 569 20.71 -36.86 -19.86
C ASN A 569 21.27 -37.50 -18.59
N ASP A 570 22.51 -37.18 -18.22
CA ASP A 570 23.16 -37.65 -16.99
C ASP A 570 22.60 -36.98 -15.71
N ILE A 571 21.77 -35.94 -15.84
CA ILE A 571 21.08 -35.30 -14.72
C ILE A 571 19.94 -36.22 -14.27
N LYS A 572 20.00 -36.65 -13.00
CA LYS A 572 19.05 -37.60 -12.39
C LYS A 572 17.68 -37.01 -12.13
#